data_AF-A0A060C1R9-F1
#
_entry.id   AF-A0A060C1R9-F1
#
_cell.length_a   1.000
_cell.length_b   1.000
_cell.length_c   1.000
_cell.angle_alpha   90.00
_cell.angle_beta   90.00
_cell.angle_gamma   90.00
#
_symmetry.space_group_name_H-M   'P 1'
#
loop_
_entity.id
_entity.type
_entity.pdbx_description
1 polymer ?
#
loop_
_entity_poly.entity_id
_entity_poly.type
_entity_poly.pdbx_seq_one_letter_code
_entity_poly.pdbx_strand_id
1 'polypeptide(L)'
;RQAAAAFRQVRPDVVLGMGGYVAFPAGVMARLKRVPLVIHEQNAVAGSANRRLAKMAQKVLSGFPGALPGALMVGNPVRPSVLELQAAQARYAARTGPLRLLVLGGSLGAQPLNRVVPEALAQMPSAQRP
;
A
#
# COMPACT_ATOMS: atom_id res chain seq x y z
N ARG A 1 13.01 2.81 23.55
CA ARG A 1 13.93 1.76 24.05
C ARG A 1 14.10 0.61 23.05
N GLN A 2 13.01 0.03 22.52
CA GLN A 2 13.07 -1.06 21.52
C GLN A 2 13.81 -0.69 20.23
N ALA A 3 13.52 0.46 19.60
CA ALA A 3 14.23 0.88 18.38
C ALA A 3 15.76 0.98 18.58
N ALA A 4 16.21 1.55 19.69
CA ALA A 4 17.64 1.63 20.01
C ALA A 4 18.30 0.26 20.30
N ALA A 5 17.53 -0.71 20.80
CA ALA A 5 18.00 -2.09 20.95
C ALA A 5 18.12 -2.78 19.59
N ALA A 6 17.10 -2.65 18.73
CA ALA A 6 17.11 -3.20 17.38
C ALA A 6 18.28 -2.67 16.54
N PHE A 7 18.57 -1.37 16.59
CA PHE A 7 19.74 -0.80 15.89
C PHE A 7 21.08 -1.34 16.39
N ARG A 8 21.20 -1.65 17.69
CA ARG A 8 22.41 -2.25 18.25
C ARG A 8 22.59 -3.70 17.80
N GLN A 9 21.49 -4.43 17.65
CA GLN A 9 21.52 -5.83 17.21
C GLN A 9 21.74 -5.94 15.69
N VAL A 10 20.95 -5.21 14.91
CA VAL A 10 20.95 -5.30 13.43
C VAL A 10 22.10 -4.52 12.81
N ARG A 11 22.51 -3.38 13.40
CA ARG A 11 23.51 -2.45 12.86
C ARG A 11 23.26 -2.13 11.36
N PRO A 12 22.08 -1.60 11.02
CA PRO A 12 21.70 -1.41 9.62
C PRO A 12 22.54 -0.33 8.94
N ASP A 13 22.93 -0.57 7.68
CA ASP A 13 23.55 0.43 6.81
C ASP A 13 22.51 1.39 6.21
N VAL A 14 21.24 0.97 6.13
CA VAL A 14 20.12 1.76 5.64
C VAL A 14 18.82 1.31 6.29
N VAL A 15 17.89 2.24 6.46
CA VAL A 15 16.55 1.98 7.01
C VAL A 15 15.50 2.41 6.00
N LEU A 16 14.59 1.49 5.68
CA LEU A 16 13.40 1.76 4.86
C LEU A 16 12.17 1.88 5.75
N GLY A 17 11.54 3.05 5.77
CA GLY A 17 10.28 3.30 6.46
C GLY A 17 9.10 3.28 5.49
N MET A 18 8.14 2.39 5.74
CA MET A 18 6.92 2.22 4.94
C MET A 18 5.69 2.88 5.60
N GLY A 19 5.90 3.71 6.63
CA GLY A 19 4.82 4.35 7.41
C GLY A 19 4.30 3.53 8.58
N GLY A 20 3.23 4.05 9.21
CA GLY A 20 2.66 3.52 10.45
C GLY A 20 3.32 4.06 11.72
N TYR A 21 2.65 3.81 12.86
CA TYR A 21 3.08 4.31 14.19
C TYR A 21 4.49 3.84 14.58
N VAL A 22 4.85 2.59 14.25
CA VAL A 22 6.14 1.98 14.60
C VAL A 22 7.30 2.57 13.77
N ALA A 23 7.03 3.01 12.54
CA ALA A 23 8.07 3.57 11.67
C ALA A 23 8.61 4.91 12.18
N PHE A 24 7.81 5.69 12.93
CA PHE A 24 8.25 6.98 13.45
C PHE A 24 9.44 6.90 14.41
N PRO A 25 9.40 6.16 15.54
CA PRO A 25 10.54 6.04 16.44
C PRO A 25 11.75 5.35 15.79
N ALA A 26 11.55 4.43 14.85
CA ALA A 26 12.63 3.80 14.09
C ALA A 26 13.33 4.80 13.15
N GLY A 27 12.58 5.61 12.41
CA GLY A 27 13.12 6.65 11.54
C GLY A 27 13.86 7.75 12.30
N VAL A 28 13.31 8.19 13.44
CA VAL A 28 14.02 9.13 14.34
C VAL A 28 15.32 8.51 14.84
N MET A 29 15.33 7.21 15.18
CA MET A 29 16.55 6.53 15.60
C MET A 29 17.58 6.43 14.46
N ALA A 30 17.15 6.18 13.23
CA ALA A 30 18.04 6.20 12.05
C ALA A 30 18.77 7.54 11.96
N ARG A 31 18.02 8.65 12.05
CA ARG A 31 18.58 10.01 12.01
C ARG A 31 19.57 10.28 13.14
N LEU A 32 19.25 9.85 14.36
CA LEU A 32 20.12 10.01 15.54
C LEU A 32 21.39 9.15 15.46
N LYS A 33 21.32 7.96 14.85
CA LYS A 33 22.46 7.08 14.63
C LYS A 33 23.23 7.39 13.34
N ARG A 34 22.84 8.42 12.60
CA ARG A 34 23.40 8.79 11.28
C ARG A 34 23.34 7.65 10.26
N VAL A 35 22.33 6.79 10.38
CA VAL A 35 22.04 5.76 9.39
C VAL A 35 21.10 6.36 8.33
N PRO A 36 21.42 6.23 7.03
CA PRO A 36 20.54 6.61 5.92
C PRO A 36 19.10 6.14 6.11
N LEU A 37 18.16 7.07 6.02
CA LEU A 37 16.72 6.80 6.07
C LEU A 37 16.10 7.01 4.70
N VAL A 38 15.39 6.01 4.20
CA VAL A 38 14.55 6.07 3.02
C VAL A 38 13.10 5.92 3.44
N ILE A 39 12.21 6.78 2.95
CA ILE A 39 10.77 6.69 3.20
C ILE A 39 10.06 6.33 1.91
N HIS A 40 9.07 5.44 1.98
CA HIS A 40 8.16 5.14 0.89
C HIS A 40 6.71 5.33 1.33
N GLU A 41 5.94 6.11 0.57
CA GLU A 41 4.50 6.30 0.77
C GLU A 41 3.70 5.53 -0.29
N GLN A 42 2.85 4.60 0.15
CA GLN A 42 2.09 3.72 -0.75
C GLN A 42 0.78 4.37 -1.21
N ASN A 43 0.25 5.31 -0.43
CA ASN A 43 -1.05 5.91 -0.66
C ASN A 43 -0.93 7.19 -1.49
N ALA A 44 -2.02 7.59 -2.15
CA ALA A 44 -2.09 8.88 -2.84
C ALA A 44 -2.05 10.07 -1.86
N VAL A 45 -2.51 9.87 -0.62
CA VAL A 45 -2.45 10.87 0.46
C VAL A 45 -1.51 10.37 1.55
N ALA A 46 -0.44 11.10 1.80
CA ALA A 46 0.55 10.66 2.77
C ALA A 46 0.03 10.63 4.21
N GLY A 47 0.42 9.60 4.95
CA GLY A 47 0.17 9.50 6.38
C GLY A 47 0.99 10.52 7.18
N SER A 48 0.51 10.90 8.37
CA SER A 48 1.18 11.91 9.22
C SER A 48 2.61 11.50 9.61
N ALA A 49 2.84 10.22 9.89
CA ALA A 49 4.16 9.67 10.18
C ALA A 49 5.12 9.87 9.00
N ASN A 50 4.70 9.48 7.78
CA ASN A 50 5.52 9.62 6.57
C ASN A 50 5.79 11.08 6.23
N ARG A 51 4.81 11.98 6.37
CA ARG A 51 5.03 13.44 6.17
C ARG A 51 6.11 13.99 7.10
N ARG A 52 6.18 13.51 8.34
CA ARG A 52 7.18 13.98 9.31
C ARG A 52 8.55 13.33 9.08
N LEU A 53 8.59 12.04 8.77
CA LEU A 53 9.82 11.32 8.48
C LEU A 53 10.45 11.72 7.14
N ALA A 54 9.64 12.10 6.14
CA ALA A 54 10.14 12.56 4.85
C ALA A 54 11.08 13.77 4.99
N LYS A 55 10.84 14.65 5.97
CA LYS A 55 11.70 15.81 6.27
C LYS A 55 13.10 15.45 6.81
N MET A 56 13.27 14.22 7.30
CA MET A 56 14.55 13.72 7.83
C MET A 56 15.15 12.59 7.00
N ALA A 57 14.46 12.19 5.93
CA ALA A 57 14.88 11.11 5.06
C ALA A 57 15.93 11.62 4.04
N GLN A 58 16.87 10.75 3.69
CA GLN A 58 17.82 11.00 2.62
C GLN A 58 17.19 10.81 1.23
N LYS A 59 16.22 9.89 1.12
CA LYS A 59 15.39 9.73 -0.07
C LYS A 59 13.93 9.52 0.32
N VAL A 60 13.04 10.08 -0.47
CA VAL A 60 11.59 9.91 -0.33
C VAL A 60 11.08 9.32 -1.63
N LEU A 61 10.33 8.23 -1.52
CA LEU A 61 9.75 7.44 -2.60
C LEU A 61 8.22 7.48 -2.49
N SER A 62 7.52 7.39 -3.61
CA SER A 62 6.06 7.30 -3.61
C SER A 62 5.52 6.31 -4.64
N GLY A 63 4.38 5.70 -4.28
CA GLY A 63 3.59 4.86 -5.18
C GLY A 63 2.73 5.65 -6.15
N PHE A 64 2.41 6.91 -5.80
CA PHE A 64 1.56 7.79 -6.59
C PHE A 64 2.20 9.17 -6.79
N PRO A 65 1.87 9.87 -7.88
CA PRO A 65 2.36 11.23 -8.11
C PRO A 65 1.80 12.18 -7.04
N GLY A 66 2.66 13.07 -6.53
CA GLY A 66 2.24 14.12 -5.59
C GLY A 66 1.92 13.66 -4.16
N ALA A 67 2.12 12.39 -3.80
CA ALA A 67 1.83 11.89 -2.45
C ALA A 67 2.68 12.58 -1.37
N LEU A 68 3.94 12.88 -1.68
CA LEU A 68 4.88 13.62 -0.83
C LEU A 68 5.68 14.62 -1.69
N PRO A 69 5.93 15.85 -1.19
CA PRO A 69 6.74 16.83 -1.92
C PRO A 69 8.16 16.31 -2.19
N GLY A 70 8.62 16.43 -3.44
CA GLY A 70 9.97 16.02 -3.84
C GLY A 70 10.21 14.49 -3.84
N ALA A 71 9.17 13.68 -3.70
CA ALA A 71 9.30 12.23 -3.74
C ALA A 71 9.55 11.72 -5.16
N LEU A 72 10.42 10.72 -5.28
CA LEU A 72 10.62 9.97 -6.51
C LEU A 72 9.50 8.94 -6.67
N MET A 73 8.73 9.06 -7.76
CA MET A 73 7.66 8.09 -8.04
C MET A 73 8.24 6.78 -8.56
N VAL A 74 8.07 5.71 -7.79
CA VAL A 74 8.57 4.36 -8.12
C VAL A 74 7.44 3.33 -8.23
N GLY A 75 6.20 3.73 -7.98
CA GLY A 75 5.06 2.81 -7.92
C GLY A 75 5.03 2.02 -6.61
N ASN A 76 4.08 1.09 -6.49
CA ASN A 76 3.99 0.20 -5.34
C ASN A 76 4.53 -1.18 -5.70
N PRO A 77 5.33 -1.83 -4.84
CA PRO A 77 5.75 -3.21 -5.06
C PRO A 77 4.53 -4.13 -5.07
N VAL A 78 4.40 -4.92 -6.12
CA VAL A 78 3.32 -5.91 -6.29
C VAL A 78 3.90 -7.32 -6.34
N ARG A 79 3.08 -8.32 -5.99
CA ARG A 79 3.50 -9.74 -6.06
C ARG A 79 3.80 -10.14 -7.51
N PRO A 80 4.84 -10.96 -7.77
CA PRO A 80 5.18 -11.43 -9.12
C PRO A 80 3.99 -12.05 -9.86
N SER A 81 3.17 -12.84 -9.17
CA SER A 81 1.98 -13.47 -9.73
C SER A 81 0.95 -12.49 -10.31
N VAL A 82 0.98 -11.21 -9.91
CA VAL A 82 0.12 -10.15 -10.48
C VAL A 82 0.72 -9.62 -11.78
N LEU A 83 2.05 -9.55 -11.86
CA LEU A 83 2.79 -9.10 -13.05
C LEU A 83 2.75 -10.15 -14.17
N GLU A 84 2.65 -11.43 -13.80
CA GLU A 84 2.54 -12.55 -14.72
C GLU A 84 1.14 -12.73 -15.32
N LEU A 85 0.15 -11.96 -14.84
CA LEU A 85 -1.20 -12.02 -15.40
C LEU A 85 -1.17 -11.53 -16.85
N GLN A 86 -1.79 -12.31 -17.73
CA GLN A 86 -2.07 -11.88 -19.10
C GLN A 86 -2.82 -10.55 -19.11
N ALA A 87 -2.59 -9.76 -20.17
CA ALA A 87 -3.31 -8.52 -20.39
C ALA A 87 -4.83 -8.74 -20.37
N ALA A 88 -5.57 -7.74 -19.87
CA ALA A 88 -7.02 -7.82 -19.73
C ALA A 88 -7.69 -8.21 -21.05
N GLN A 89 -7.26 -7.64 -22.17
CA GLN A 89 -7.81 -7.93 -23.50
C GLN A 89 -7.73 -9.42 -23.86
N ALA A 90 -6.59 -10.08 -23.58
CA ALA A 90 -6.42 -11.51 -23.83
C ALA A 90 -7.30 -12.36 -22.89
N ARG A 91 -7.30 -12.03 -21.59
CA ARG A 91 -8.11 -12.73 -20.58
C ARG A 91 -9.61 -12.68 -20.87
N TYR A 92 -10.07 -11.58 -21.44
CA TYR A 92 -11.49 -11.34 -21.70
C TYR A 92 -11.92 -11.61 -23.15
N ALA A 93 -11.00 -11.96 -24.06
CA ALA A 93 -11.29 -12.12 -25.48
C ALA A 93 -12.42 -13.13 -25.78
N ALA A 94 -12.47 -14.24 -25.04
CA ALA A 94 -13.48 -15.29 -25.19
C ALA A 94 -14.51 -15.31 -24.05
N ARG A 95 -14.59 -14.25 -23.23
CA ARG A 95 -15.51 -14.24 -22.10
C ARG A 95 -16.96 -14.15 -22.60
N THR A 96 -17.78 -15.11 -22.20
CA THR A 96 -19.23 -15.12 -22.36
C THR A 96 -19.92 -15.28 -21.00
N GLY A 97 -21.25 -15.13 -20.97
CA GLY A 97 -22.04 -15.26 -19.75
C GLY A 97 -22.03 -14.01 -18.85
N PRO A 98 -22.52 -14.14 -17.60
CA PRO A 98 -22.72 -13.01 -16.71
C PRO A 98 -21.42 -12.31 -16.28
N LEU A 99 -21.58 -11.13 -15.68
CA LEU A 99 -20.46 -10.33 -15.19
C LEU A 99 -19.83 -10.95 -13.95
N ARG A 100 -18.55 -11.29 -13.97
CA ARG A 100 -17.88 -11.75 -12.75
C ARG A 100 -17.60 -10.58 -11.81
N LEU A 101 -18.33 -10.49 -10.71
CA LEU A 101 -18.14 -9.47 -9.68
C LEU A 101 -17.22 -9.99 -8.57
N LEU A 102 -16.09 -9.32 -8.35
CA LEU A 102 -15.21 -9.55 -7.21
C LEU A 102 -15.39 -8.41 -6.20
N VAL A 103 -15.88 -8.73 -5.00
CA VAL A 103 -16.04 -7.78 -3.89
C VAL A 103 -14.85 -7.91 -2.95
N LEU A 104 -14.06 -6.84 -2.82
CA LEU A 104 -12.89 -6.80 -1.93
C LEU A 104 -13.19 -5.92 -0.71
N GLY A 105 -13.11 -6.51 0.49
CA GLY A 105 -13.34 -5.79 1.75
C GLY A 105 -12.11 -5.11 2.35
N GLY A 106 -10.94 -5.23 1.72
CA GLY A 106 -9.67 -4.82 2.34
C GLY A 106 -9.22 -5.77 3.46
N SER A 107 -8.16 -5.41 4.18
CA SER A 107 -7.47 -6.30 5.13
C SER A 107 -8.31 -6.69 6.35
N LEU A 108 -9.16 -5.78 6.84
CA LEU A 108 -10.03 -6.00 7.99
C LEU A 108 -11.47 -6.37 7.58
N GLY A 109 -11.73 -6.46 6.27
CA GLY A 109 -13.08 -6.55 5.73
C GLY A 109 -13.83 -5.20 5.76
N ALA A 110 -14.96 -5.18 5.07
CA ALA A 110 -15.79 -3.99 4.94
C ALA A 110 -17.26 -4.37 5.17
N GLN A 111 -17.72 -4.26 6.42
CA GLN A 111 -19.12 -4.54 6.79
C GLN A 111 -20.14 -3.80 5.92
N PRO A 112 -19.95 -2.51 5.56
CA PRO A 112 -20.89 -1.83 4.66
C PRO A 112 -21.04 -2.54 3.31
N LEU A 113 -19.93 -3.02 2.72
CA LEU A 113 -19.98 -3.78 1.46
C LEU A 113 -20.69 -5.12 1.63
N ASN A 114 -20.41 -5.83 2.72
CA ASN A 114 -21.01 -7.13 3.01
C ASN A 114 -22.54 -7.07 3.12
N ARG A 115 -23.08 -5.91 3.52
CA ARG A 115 -24.52 -5.67 3.62
C ARG A 115 -25.10 -5.14 2.32
N VAL A 116 -24.51 -4.07 1.78
CA VAL A 116 -25.07 -3.34 0.64
C VAL A 116 -25.01 -4.15 -0.64
N VAL A 117 -23.93 -4.91 -0.88
CA VAL A 117 -23.78 -5.63 -2.16
C VAL A 117 -24.85 -6.72 -2.33
N PRO A 118 -25.10 -7.62 -1.36
CA PRO A 118 -26.19 -8.59 -1.48
C PRO A 118 -27.57 -7.93 -1.62
N GLU A 119 -27.85 -6.88 -0.86
CA GLU A 119 -29.12 -6.12 -0.93
C GLU A 119 -29.32 -5.48 -2.32
N ALA A 120 -28.25 -4.95 -2.93
CA ALA A 120 -28.29 -4.38 -4.28
C ALA A 120 -28.47 -5.46 -5.35
N LEU A 121 -27.76 -6.59 -5.25
CA LEU A 121 -27.91 -7.71 -6.20
C LEU A 121 -29.30 -8.35 -6.12
N ALA A 122 -29.93 -8.36 -4.94
CA ALA A 122 -31.28 -8.87 -4.76
C ALA A 122 -32.33 -8.06 -5.55
N GLN A 123 -32.08 -6.78 -5.80
CA GLN A 123 -32.96 -5.90 -6.60
C GLN A 123 -32.89 -6.20 -8.11
N MET A 124 -31.92 -7.03 -8.55
CA MET A 124 -31.81 -7.46 -9.93
C MET A 124 -32.51 -8.82 -10.14
N PRO A 125 -33.15 -9.04 -11.32
CA PRO A 125 -33.65 -10.37 -11.70
C PRO A 125 -32.54 -11.42 -11.62
N SER A 126 -32.83 -12.61 -11.09
CA SER A 126 -31.84 -13.66 -10.87
C SER A 126 -31.03 -14.01 -12.12
N ALA A 127 -31.67 -14.04 -13.28
CA ALA A 127 -31.05 -14.34 -14.58
C ALA A 127 -30.07 -13.25 -15.07
N GLN A 128 -30.09 -12.05 -14.47
CA GLN A 128 -29.27 -10.91 -14.87
C GLN A 128 -28.20 -10.55 -13.82
N ARG A 129 -28.15 -11.27 -12.70
CA ARG A 129 -27.14 -11.02 -11.68
C ARG A 129 -25.74 -11.39 -12.20
N PRO A 130 -24.71 -10.62 -11.82
CA PRO A 130 -23.31 -11.00 -12.01
C PRO A 130 -22.99 -12.39 -11.41
#